data_AF-A0A382HF71-F1
#
_entry.id   AF-A0A382HF71-F1
#
_cell.length_a   1.000
_cell.length_b   1.000
_cell.length_c   1.000
_cell.angle_alpha   90.00
_cell.angle_beta   90.00
_cell.angle_gamma   90.00
#
_symmetry.space_group_name_H-M   'P 1'
#
loop_
_entity.id
_entity.type
_entity.pdbx_description
1 polymer ?
#
loop_
_entity_poly.entity_id
_entity_poly.type
_entity_poly.pdbx_seq_one_letter_code
_entity_poly.pdbx_strand_id
1 'polypeptide(L)' 'MKTLPPRFLIICFDALRPDMVSRETMPNLHRFASEGVSCTRHRAVFPSETRVNQASLVTGC' A
#
# COMPACT_ATOMS: atom_id res chain seq x y z
N MET A 1 -28.37 -18.33 5.03
CA MET A 1 -27.74 -17.10 4.45
C MET A 1 -26.43 -17.52 3.79
N LYS A 2 -26.21 -17.20 2.52
CA LYS A 2 -24.96 -17.53 1.81
C LYS A 2 -23.92 -16.47 2.17
N THR A 3 -22.84 -16.84 2.85
CA THR A 3 -21.71 -15.95 3.10
C THR A 3 -21.03 -15.63 1.77
N LEU A 4 -20.94 -14.35 1.41
CA LEU A 4 -20.18 -13.93 0.24
C LEU A 4 -18.69 -14.11 0.52
N PRO A 5 -17.88 -14.46 -0.50
CA PRO A 5 -16.44 -14.52 -0.34
C PRO A 5 -15.88 -13.15 0.05
N PRO A 6 -14.74 -13.09 0.76
CA PRO A 6 -14.06 -11.85 1.07
C PRO A 6 -13.67 -11.12 -0.23
N ARG A 7 -13.85 -9.81 -0.23
CA ARG A 7 -13.43 -8.92 -1.33
C ARG A 7 -12.19 -8.16 -0.89
N PHE A 8 -11.27 -7.96 -1.80
CA PHE A 8 -10.01 -7.27 -1.56
C PHE A 8 -9.96 -5.99 -2.40
N LEU A 9 -9.47 -4.90 -1.80
CA LEU A 9 -9.20 -3.64 -2.47
C LEU A 9 -7.71 -3.34 -2.31
N ILE A 10 -7.00 -3.24 -3.43
CA ILE A 10 -5.60 -2.84 -3.47
C ILE A 10 -5.55 -1.37 -3.90
N ILE A 11 -4.96 -0.52 -3.06
CA ILE A 11 -4.79 0.92 -3.34
C ILE A 11 -3.29 1.19 -3.45
N CYS A 12 -2.87 1.80 -4.54
CA CYS A 12 -1.49 2.24 -4.76
C CYS A 12 -1.46 3.76 -4.82
N PHE A 13 -0.71 4.38 -3.91
CA PHE A 13 -0.38 5.80 -3.97
C PHE A 13 0.99 5.95 -4.63
N ASP A 14 1.02 6.45 -5.87
CA ASP A 14 2.29 6.61 -6.59
C ASP A 14 3.17 7.66 -5.90
N ALA A 15 4.48 7.39 -5.87
CA ALA A 15 5.51 8.22 -5.24
C ALA A 15 5.28 8.59 -3.74
N LEU A 16 4.36 7.93 -3.02
CA LEU A 16 4.13 8.19 -1.60
C LEU A 16 5.18 7.49 -0.74
N ARG A 17 6.15 8.25 -0.22
CA ARG A 17 7.12 7.72 0.75
C ARG A 17 6.50 7.63 2.14
N PRO A 18 6.90 6.64 2.97
CA PRO A 18 6.37 6.47 4.32
C PRO A 18 6.52 7.71 5.23
N ASP A 19 7.59 8.48 5.08
CA ASP A 19 7.87 9.70 5.86
C ASP A 19 6.89 10.85 5.57
N MET A 20 6.12 10.79 4.48
CA MET A 20 5.12 11.81 4.15
C MET A 20 3.79 11.63 4.90
N VAL A 21 3.55 10.44 5.45
CA VAL A 21 2.27 10.08 6.09
C VAL A 21 2.32 10.40 7.58
N SER A 22 1.87 11.61 7.94
CA SER A 22 1.77 12.05 9.33
C SER A 22 0.32 12.28 9.76
N ARG A 23 0.10 12.45 11.08
CA ARG A 23 -1.21 12.79 11.63
C ARG A 23 -1.70 14.16 11.15
N GLU A 24 -0.78 15.09 10.92
CA GLU A 24 -1.04 16.48 10.53
C GLU A 24 -1.33 16.59 9.03
N THR A 25 -0.56 15.89 8.18
CA THR A 25 -0.68 15.99 6.71
C THR A 25 -1.70 15.01 6.14
N MET A 26 -1.82 13.81 6.72
CA MET A 26 -2.63 12.72 6.18
C MET A 26 -3.39 11.95 7.29
N PRO A 27 -4.25 12.63 8.08
CA PRO A 27 -4.88 12.05 9.27
C PRO A 27 -5.66 10.75 9.01
N ASN A 28 -6.34 10.67 7.86
CA ASN A 28 -7.11 9.47 7.50
C ASN A 28 -6.22 8.27 7.18
N LEU A 29 -5.15 8.47 6.40
CA LEU A 29 -4.24 7.38 6.03
C LEU A 29 -3.38 6.96 7.22
N HIS A 30 -2.95 7.91 8.05
CA HIS A 30 -2.23 7.63 9.28
C HIS A 30 -3.07 6.77 10.24
N ARG A 31 -4.35 7.13 10.46
CA ARG A 31 -5.28 6.32 11.26
C ARG A 31 -5.47 4.93 10.65
N PHE A 32 -5.75 4.85 9.34
CA PHE A 32 -5.96 3.58 8.65
C PHE A 32 -4.74 2.64 8.79
N ALA A 33 -3.53 3.16 8.64
CA ALA A 33 -2.31 2.38 8.81
C ALA A 33 -2.09 1.93 10.27
N SER A 34 -2.50 2.72 11.26
CA SER A 34 -2.39 2.38 12.68
C SER A 34 -3.34 1.29 13.15
N GLU A 35 -4.46 1.08 12.44
CA GLU A 35 -5.45 0.03 12.74
C GLU A 35 -5.12 -1.30 12.04
N GLY A 36 -4.14 -1.30 11.13
CA GLY A 36 -3.74 -2.44 10.32
C GLY A 36 -2.33 -2.94 10.59
N VAL A 37 -1.73 -3.58 9.58
CA VAL A 37 -0.36 -4.08 9.62
C VAL A 37 0.52 -3.24 8.70
N SER A 38 1.68 -2.81 9.20
CA SER A 38 2.67 -2.06 8.44
C SER A 38 3.90 -2.90 8.11
N CYS A 39 4.24 -2.97 6.82
CA CYS A 39 5.42 -3.67 6.32
C CYS A 39 6.62 -2.70 6.21
N THR A 40 7.24 -2.34 7.34
CA THR A 40 8.30 -1.31 7.42
C THR A 40 9.57 -1.62 6.61
N ARG A 41 9.77 -2.87 6.20
CA ARG A 41 10.92 -3.32 5.39
C ARG A 41 10.57 -3.58 3.92
N HIS A 42 9.37 -3.19 3.47
CA HIS A 42 8.99 -3.24 2.05
C HIS A 42 9.94 -2.35 1.22
N ARG A 43 10.37 -2.84 0.06
CA ARG A 43 11.23 -2.12 -0.87
C ARG A 43 10.65 -2.21 -2.27
N ALA A 44 10.81 -1.13 -3.02
CA ALA A 44 10.56 -1.15 -4.46
C ALA A 44 11.48 -2.17 -5.15
N VAL A 45 11.00 -2.78 -6.23
CA VAL A 45 11.84 -3.55 -7.14
C VAL A 45 12.69 -2.60 -7.98
N PHE A 46 13.80 -3.11 -8.50
CA PHE A 46 14.68 -2.36 -9.40
C PHE A 46 14.30 -2.63 -10.88
N PRO A 47 14.23 -1.59 -11.74
CA PRO A 47 14.35 -0.17 -11.40
C PRO A 47 13.10 0.34 -10.66
N SER A 48 13.28 1.36 -9.81
CA SER A 48 12.23 1.93 -8.96
C SER A 48 11.28 2.84 -9.77
N GLU A 49 10.63 2.25 -10.77
CA GLU A 49 9.71 2.92 -11.70
C GLU A 49 8.28 2.48 -11.47
N THR A 50 7.32 3.37 -11.75
CA THR A 50 5.88 3.14 -11.52
C THR A 50 5.39 1.84 -12.13
N ARG A 51 5.61 1.63 -13.44
CA ARG A 51 5.10 0.44 -14.15
C ARG A 51 5.75 -0.87 -13.67
N VAL A 52 7.04 -0.83 -13.35
CA VAL A 52 7.77 -2.01 -12.89
C VAL A 52 7.26 -2.44 -11.52
N ASN A 53 7.12 -1.49 -10.58
CA ASN A 53 6.64 -1.77 -9.24
C ASN A 53 5.16 -2.16 -9.18
N GLN A 54 4.32 -1.56 -10.02
CA GLN A 54 2.91 -1.93 -10.11
C GLN A 54 2.73 -3.34 -10.67
N ALA A 55 3.50 -3.71 -11.71
CA ALA A 55 3.48 -5.06 -12.25
C ALA A 55 3.95 -6.08 -11.21
N SER A 56 5.10 -5.85 -10.56
CA SER A 56 5.66 -6.76 -9.56
C SER A 56 4.76 -6.93 -8.34
N LEU A 57 4.05 -5.87 -7.91
CA LEU A 57 3.10 -5.94 -6.79
C LEU A 57 1.95 -6.92 -7.07
N VAL A 58 1.49 -6.99 -8.32
CA VAL A 58 0.34 -7.82 -8.72
C VAL A 58 0.78 -9.22 -9.12
N THR A 59 1.94 -9.39 -9.75
CA THR A 59 2.41 -10.69 -10.26
C THR A 59 3.36 -11.42 -9.31
N GLY A 60 4.04 -10.71 -8.42
CA GLY A 60 5.10 -11.26 -7.57
C GLY A 60 6.41 -11.56 -8.31
N CYS A 61 6.60 -11.01 -9.52
CA CYS A 61 7.79 -11.18 -10.35
C CYS A 61 8.72 -9.96 -10.30
#